data_AF-A8UUZ7-F1
#
_entry.id   AF-A8UUZ7-F1
#
_cell.length_a   1.000
_cell.length_b   1.000
_cell.length_c   1.000
_cell.angle_alpha   90.00
_cell.angle_beta   90.00
_cell.angle_gamma   90.00
#
_symmetry.space_group_name_H-M   'P 1'
#
loop_
_entity.id
_entity.type
_entity.pdbx_description
1 polymer ?
#
loop_
_entity_poly.entity_id
_entity_poly.type
_entity_poly.pdbx_seq_one_letter_code
_entity_poly.pdbx_strand_id
1 'polypeptide(L)' 'MDRALRLTSGVMLLVVFFFGLLGSNVSLFWKAFVVFMALNQIQSAFTNWCPVVSLYRKLGVKECPC' A
#
# COMPACT_ATOMS: atom_id res chain seq x y z
N MET A 1 8.30 -2.66 14.24
CA MET A 1 8.87 -1.74 13.22
C MET A 1 7.99 -1.65 11.97
N ASP A 2 7.14 -2.65 11.73
CA ASP A 2 6.30 -2.82 10.54
C ASP A 2 5.24 -1.75 10.33
N ARG A 3 4.66 -1.19 11.40
CA ARG A 3 3.65 -0.12 11.29
C ARG A 3 4.22 1.17 10.70
N ALA A 4 5.39 1.60 11.18
CA ALA A 4 6.04 2.81 10.69
C ALA A 4 6.46 2.63 9.23
N LEU A 5 7.01 1.46 8.89
CA LEU A 5 7.42 1.14 7.52
C LEU A 5 6.21 1.11 6.56
N ARG A 6 5.08 0.53 6.97
CA ARG A 6 3.81 0.55 6.23
C ARG A 6 3.23 1.96 6.04
N LEU A 7 3.37 2.82 7.05
CA LEU A 7 2.92 4.21 6.97
C LEU A 7 3.79 4.99 5.98
N THR A 8 5.12 4.88 6.11
CA THR A 8 6.08 5.56 5.23
C THR A 8 5.91 5.12 3.78
N SER A 9 5.73 3.82 3.53
CA SER A 9 5.49 3.32 2.17
C SER A 9 4.16 3.84 1.60
N GLY A 10 3.10 3.92 2.41
CA GLY A 10 1.79 4.39 1.96
C GLY A 10 1.80 5.89 1.62
N VAL A 11 2.47 6.69 2.45
CA VAL A 11 2.67 8.13 2.20
C VAL A 11 3.51 8.34 0.95
N MET A 12 4.59 7.58 0.76
CA MET A 12 5.41 7.68 -0.46
C MET A 12 4.62 7.32 -1.72
N LEU A 13 3.72 6.35 -1.66
CA LEU A 13 2.84 6.02 -2.79
C LEU A 13 1.89 7.18 -3.14
N LEU A 14 1.36 7.89 -2.13
CA LEU A 14 0.56 9.10 -2.35
C LEU A 14 1.40 10.24 -2.95
N VAL A 15 2.63 10.42 -2.51
CA VAL A 15 3.56 11.42 -3.07
C VAL A 15 3.84 11.12 -4.54
N VAL A 16 4.15 9.86 -4.88
CA VAL A 16 4.36 9.43 -6.27
C VAL A 16 3.09 9.61 -7.10
N PHE A 17 1.91 9.33 -6.54
CA PHE A 17 0.65 9.57 -7.22
C PHE A 17 0.44 11.07 -7.53
N PHE A 18 0.64 11.93 -6.54
CA PHE A 18 0.38 13.36 -6.64
C PHE A 18 1.38 14.07 -7.55
N PHE A 19 2.68 13.75 -7.45
CA PHE A 19 3.72 14.38 -8.24
C PHE A 19 3.93 13.71 -9.61
N GLY A 20 3.76 12.39 -9.72
CA GLY A 20 4.10 11.62 -10.92
C GLY A 20 2.90 11.25 -11.81
N LEU A 21 1.79 10.81 -11.21
CA LEU A 21 0.65 10.28 -11.98
C LEU A 21 -0.42 11.32 -12.30
N LEU A 22 -0.57 12.37 -11.49
CA LEU A 22 -1.64 13.34 -11.63
C LEU A 22 -1.68 13.98 -13.03
N GLY A 23 -0.51 14.40 -13.54
CA GLY A 23 -0.34 14.98 -14.88
C GLY A 23 -0.13 13.98 -16.03
N SER A 24 -0.04 12.68 -15.74
CA SER A 24 0.26 11.66 -16.75
C SER A 24 -0.99 11.19 -17.51
N ASN A 25 -0.83 10.81 -18.78
CA ASN A 25 -1.88 10.22 -19.64
C ASN A 25 -2.13 8.73 -19.34
N VAL A 26 -2.01 8.35 -18.07
CA VAL A 26 -2.25 6.97 -17.62
C VAL A 26 -3.76 6.78 -17.43
N SER A 27 -4.28 5.63 -17.86
CA SER A 27 -5.70 5.28 -17.72
C SER A 27 -6.20 5.48 -16.29
N LEU A 28 -7.42 6.00 -16.16
CA LEU A 28 -8.06 6.31 -14.88
C LEU A 28 -8.05 5.13 -13.89
N PHE A 29 -8.16 3.91 -14.41
CA PHE A 29 -8.06 2.67 -13.64
C PHE A 29 -6.77 2.56 -12.82
N TRP A 30 -5.61 2.85 -13.43
CA TRP A 30 -4.32 2.80 -12.74
C TRP A 30 -4.17 3.89 -11.69
N LYS A 31 -4.71 5.09 -11.97
CA LYS A 31 -4.75 6.19 -11.00
C LYS A 31 -5.57 5.79 -9.76
N ALA A 32 -6.76 5.23 -9.97
CA ALA A 32 -7.61 4.73 -8.90
C ALA A 32 -6.96 3.56 -8.13
N PHE A 33 -6.27 2.65 -8.83
CA PHE A 33 -5.57 1.52 -8.23
C PHE A 33 -4.43 1.97 -7.30
N VAL A 34 -3.62 2.95 -7.71
CA VAL A 34 -2.53 3.48 -6.87
C VAL A 34 -3.07 4.17 -5.62
N VAL A 35 -4.13 4.98 -5.76
CA VAL A 35 -4.80 5.61 -4.61
C VAL A 35 -5.37 4.55 -3.68
N PHE A 36 -6.03 3.53 -4.22
CA PHE A 36 -6.56 2.42 -3.43
C PHE A 36 -5.45 1.70 -2.67
N MET A 37 -4.34 1.36 -3.31
CA MET A 37 -3.20 0.72 -2.64
C MET A 37 -2.64 1.58 -1.52
N ALA A 38 -2.46 2.89 -1.76
CA ALA A 38 -1.94 3.81 -0.76
C ALA A 38 -2.86 3.90 0.47
N LEU A 39 -4.17 4.02 0.26
CA LEU A 39 -5.17 4.04 1.34
C LEU A 39 -5.15 2.75 2.17
N ASN A 40 -5.09 1.58 1.51
CA ASN A 40 -5.02 0.30 2.21
C ASN A 40 -3.74 0.16 3.04
N GLN A 41 -2.61 0.68 2.55
CA GLN A 41 -1.34 0.63 3.28
C GLN A 41 -1.35 1.55 4.51
N ILE A 42 -1.90 2.76 4.39
CA ILE A 42 -2.10 3.69 5.49
C ILE A 42 -3.06 3.08 6.52
N GLN A 43 -4.20 2.55 6.09
CA GLN A 43 -5.16 1.90 6.97
C GLN A 43 -4.51 0.73 7.72
N SER A 44 -3.67 -0.05 7.05
CA SER A 44 -2.92 -1.15 7.66
C SER A 44 -1.92 -0.72 8.73
N ALA A 45 -1.33 0.47 8.60
CA ALA A 45 -0.45 1.03 9.62
C ALA A 45 -1.21 1.37 10.92
N PHE A 46 -2.48 1.77 10.81
CA PHE A 46 -3.33 2.10 11.96
C PHE A 46 -4.06 0.87 12.54
N THR A 47 -4.61 0.00 11.70
CA THR A 47 -5.45 -1.14 12.14
C THR A 47 -4.67 -2.45 12.26
N ASN A 48 -3.37 -2.49 11.94
CA ASN A 48 -2.54 -3.69 11.77
C ASN A 48 -3.01 -4.68 10.69
N TRP A 49 -4.17 -4.45 10.08
CA TRP A 49 -4.77 -5.37 9.13
C TRP A 49 -4.27 -5.04 7.71
N CYS A 50 -3.54 -5.96 7.08
CA CYS A 50 -3.08 -5.79 5.71
C CYS A 50 -3.67 -6.90 4.83
N PRO A 51 -4.51 -6.58 3.83
CA PRO A 51 -5.10 -7.59 2.94
C PRO A 51 -4.03 -8.42 2.22
N VAL A 52 -2.87 -7.83 1.95
CA VAL A 52 -1.73 -8.52 1.34
C VAL A 52 -1.11 -9.55 2.28
N VAL A 53 -0.98 -9.25 3.58
CA VAL A 53 -0.46 -10.22 4.55
C VAL A 53 -1.45 -11.35 4.78
N SER A 54 -2.75 -11.06 4.84
CA SER A 54 -3.77 -12.11 4.94
C SER A 54 -3.83 -12.97 3.67
N LEU A 55 -3.59 -12.39 2.49
CA LEU A 55 -3.43 -13.15 1.25
C LEU A 55 -2.17 -14.03 1.27
N TYR A 56 -1.02 -13.50 1.68
CA TYR A 56 0.22 -14.28 1.80
C TYR A 56 0.13 -15.39 2.84
N ARG A 57 -0.54 -15.13 3.96
CA ARG A 57 -0.85 -16.16 4.97
C ARG A 57 -1.75 -17.25 4.40
N LYS A 58 -2.73 -16.90 3.56
CA LYS A 58 -3.55 -17.87 2.80
C LYS A 58 -2.75 -18.65 1.75
N LEU A 59 -1.74 -18.03 1.15
CA LEU A 59 -0.81 -18.67 0.21
C LEU A 59 0.28 -19.52 0.92
N GLY A 60 0.26 -19.60 2.26
CA GLY A 60 1.20 -20.39 3.04
C GLY A 60 2.60 -19.78 3.16
N VAL A 61 2.77 -18.51 2.81
CA VAL A 61 4.03 -17.79 3.00
C VAL A 61 4.24 -17.57 4.50
N LYS A 62 5.31 -18.15 5.03
CA LYS A 62 5.67 -17.99 6.44
C LYS A 62 6.20 -16.59 6.67
N GLU A 63 5.62 -15.91 7.64
CA GLU A 63 6.12 -14.64 8.14
C GLU A 63 7.49 -14.90 8.78
N CYS A 64 8.55 -14.24 8.29
CA CYS A 64 9.83 -14.27 8.99
C CYS A 64 9.64 -13.59 10.35
N PRO A 65 9.96 -14.26 11.48
CA PRO A 65 9.95 -13.61 12.77
C PRO A 65 11.11 -12.59 12.80
N CYS A 66 10.77 -11.31 12.92
CA CYS A 66 11.70 -10.29 13.40
C CYS A 66 11.52 -10.09 14.90
#